data_AF-A0A957C866-F1
#
_entry.id   AF-A0A957C866-F1
#
_cell.length_a   1.000
_cell.length_b   1.000
_cell.length_c   1.000
_cell.angle_alpha   90.00
_cell.angle_beta   90.00
_cell.angle_gamma   90.00
#
_symmetry.space_group_name_H-M   'P 1'
#
loop_
_entity.id
_entity.type
_entity.pdbx_description
1 polymer ?
#
loop_
_entity_poly.entity_id
_entity_poly.type
_entity_poly.pdbx_seq_one_letter_code
_entity_poly.pdbx_strand_id
1 'polypeptide(L)' 'IFLAHETDNRVLLWQLHAALAQIAPQPSLATVHNRIAAEVIANIAEPFTDEALKKQFLEAPAVTAVLHQLPQE' A
#
# COMPACT_ATOMS: atom_id res chain seq x y z
N ILE A 1 -11.98 -5.41 -18.30
CA ILE A 1 -12.67 -4.24 -17.72
C ILE A 1 -12.89 -4.42 -16.21
N PHE A 2 -13.42 -5.56 -15.75
CA PHE A 2 -13.62 -5.85 -14.31
C PHE A 2 -12.33 -5.76 -13.45
N LEU A 3 -11.23 -6.39 -13.91
CA LEU A 3 -9.95 -6.37 -13.20
C LEU A 3 -9.34 -4.96 -13.09
N ALA A 4 -9.43 -4.15 -14.14
CA ALA A 4 -8.89 -2.78 -14.13
C ALA A 4 -9.61 -1.89 -13.11
N HIS A 5 -10.94 -1.97 -13.04
CA HIS A 5 -11.73 -1.23 -12.06
C HIS A 5 -11.41 -1.65 -10.62
N GLU A 6 -11.18 -2.95 -10.39
CA GLU A 6 -10.81 -3.46 -9.08
C GLU A 6 -9.38 -3.06 -8.67
N THR A 7 -8.44 -3.04 -9.62
CA THR A 7 -7.08 -2.52 -9.40
C THR A 7 -7.09 -1.03 -9.09
N ASP A 8 -7.85 -0.22 -9.84
CA ASP A 8 -7.96 1.23 -9.60
C ASP A 8 -8.54 1.52 -8.20
N ASN A 9 -9.56 0.76 -7.79
CA ASN A 9 -10.14 0.85 -6.45
C ASN A 9 -9.12 0.49 -5.36
N ARG A 10 -8.27 -0.52 -5.59
CA ARG A 10 -7.22 -0.91 -4.64
C ARG A 10 -6.09 0.11 -4.56
N VAL A 11 -5.71 0.74 -5.68
CA VAL A 11 -4.71 1.82 -5.69
C VAL A 11 -5.20 3.01 -4.86
N LEU A 12 -6.44 3.46 -5.08
CA LEU A 12 -7.04 4.53 -4.29
C LEU A 12 -7.14 4.16 -2.80
N LEU A 13 -7.46 2.90 -2.49
CA LEU A 13 -7.64 2.45 -1.12
C LEU A 13 -6.33 2.53 -0.31
N TRP A 14 -5.21 2.02 -0.83
CA TRP A 14 -3.95 2.09 -0.06
C TRP A 14 -3.45 3.53 0.06
N GLN A 15 -3.62 4.36 -0.99
CA GLN A 15 -3.25 5.77 -0.96
C GLN A 15 -4.07 6.56 0.06
N LEU A 16 -5.38 6.31 0.16
CA LEU A 16 -6.25 6.93 1.15
C LEU A 16 -5.78 6.58 2.57
N HIS A 17 -5.50 5.30 2.83
CA HIS A 17 -5.01 4.88 4.14
C HIS A 17 -3.63 5.47 4.46
N ALA A 18 -2.72 5.56 3.49
CA ALA A 18 -1.44 6.25 3.68
C ALA A 18 -1.60 7.74 3.98
N ALA A 19 -2.57 8.42 3.36
CA ALA A 19 -2.87 9.82 3.64
C ALA A 19 -3.49 10.01 5.04
N LEU A 20 -4.41 9.12 5.44
CA LEU A 20 -5.01 9.13 6.77
C LEU A 20 -3.98 8.91 7.88
N ALA A 21 -2.98 8.04 7.64
CA ALA A 21 -1.89 7.84 8.59
C ALA A 21 -1.08 9.11 8.86
N GLN A 22 -0.84 9.93 7.82
CA GLN A 22 -0.06 11.17 7.94
C GLN A 22 -0.76 12.25 8.76
N ILE A 23 -2.10 12.23 8.82
CA ILE A 23 -2.91 13.22 9.54
C ILE A 23 -3.50 12.68 10.84
N ALA A 24 -3.26 11.42 11.18
CA ALA A 24 -3.82 10.79 12.36
C ALA A 24 -3.19 11.37 13.65
N PRO A 25 -4.00 11.87 14.60
CA PRO A 25 -3.48 12.52 15.81
C PRO A 25 -2.89 11.54 16.82
N GLN A 26 -3.26 10.26 16.75
CA GLN A 26 -2.78 9.21 17.63
C GLN A 26 -1.81 8.30 16.87
N PRO A 27 -0.58 8.09 17.37
CA PRO A 27 0.40 7.22 16.71
C PRO A 27 -0.12 5.80 16.47
N SER A 28 -0.89 5.25 17.41
CA SER A 28 -1.51 3.93 17.26
C SER A 28 -2.50 3.86 16.10
N LEU A 29 -3.26 4.93 15.86
CA LEU A 29 -4.19 5.02 14.73
C LEU A 29 -3.44 5.18 13.40
N ALA A 30 -2.36 5.97 13.38
CA ALA A 30 -1.47 6.06 12.22
C ALA A 30 -0.90 4.69 11.84
N THR A 31 -0.46 3.89 12.82
CA THR A 31 0.03 2.52 12.61
C THR A 31 -1.04 1.62 11.99
N VAL A 32 -2.29 1.69 12.44
CA VAL A 32 -3.40 0.92 11.84
C VAL A 32 -3.59 1.30 10.38
N HIS A 33 -3.60 2.59 10.05
CA HIS A 33 -3.75 3.04 8.67
C HIS A 33 -2.58 2.63 7.78
N ASN A 34 -1.33 2.78 8.24
CA ASN A 34 -0.16 2.31 7.50
C ASN A 34 -0.18 0.80 7.27
N ARG A 35 -0.63 0.02 8.26
CA ARG A 35 -0.78 -1.43 8.12
C ARG A 35 -1.81 -1.80 7.04
N ILE A 36 -2.99 -1.18 7.05
CA ILE A 36 -4.01 -1.44 6.03
C ILE A 36 -3.49 -1.08 4.63
N ALA A 37 -2.81 0.06 4.49
CA ALA A 37 -2.21 0.45 3.21
C ALA A 37 -1.20 -0.59 2.70
N ALA A 38 -0.33 -1.09 3.59
CA ALA A 38 0.64 -2.13 3.26
C ALA A 38 -0.01 -3.48 2.88
N GLU A 39 -1.08 -3.89 3.58
CA GLU A 39 -1.84 -5.11 3.25
C GLU A 39 -2.47 -5.01 1.85
N VAL A 40 -3.01 -3.85 1.48
CA VAL A 40 -3.56 -3.62 0.14
C VAL A 40 -2.45 -3.62 -0.93
N ILE A 41 -1.29 -3.02 -0.66
CA ILE A 41 -0.11 -3.11 -1.55
C ILE A 41 0.30 -4.57 -1.77
N ALA A 42 0.36 -5.36 -0.70
CA ALA A 42 0.70 -6.79 -0.78
C ALA A 42 -0.31 -7.56 -1.65
N ASN A 43 -1.60 -7.28 -1.49
CA ASN A 43 -2.65 -7.88 -2.32
C ASN A 43 -2.58 -7.45 -3.79
N ILE A 44 -2.11 -6.24 -4.09
CA ILE A 44 -1.86 -5.82 -5.48
C ILE A 44 -0.65 -6.57 -6.04
N ALA A 45 0.41 -6.75 -5.25
CA ALA A 45 1.65 -7.42 -5.65
C ALA A 45 1.52 -8.95 -5.77
N GLU A 46 0.59 -9.57 -5.06
CA GLU A 46 0.37 -11.03 -5.05
C GLU A 46 0.16 -11.64 -6.46
N PRO A 47 -0.75 -11.13 -7.32
CA PRO A 47 -1.02 -11.74 -8.62
C PRO A 47 0.07 -11.49 -9.68
N PHE A 48 1.15 -10.76 -9.38
CA PHE A 48 2.23 -10.55 -10.33
C PHE A 48 2.96 -11.88 -10.59
N THR A 49 2.97 -12.33 -11.85
CA THR A 49 3.74 -13.50 -12.29
C THR A 49 5.14 -13.13 -12.80
N ASP A 50 5.33 -11.88 -13.22
CA ASP A 50 6.63 -11.32 -13.61
C ASP A 50 7.30 -10.67 -12.39
N GLU A 51 8.37 -11.31 -11.91
CA GLU A 51 9.14 -10.85 -10.76
C GLU A 51 9.82 -9.48 -10.98
N ALA A 52 10.20 -9.15 -12.22
CA ALA A 52 10.78 -7.86 -12.53
C ALA A 52 9.73 -6.74 -12.43
N LEU A 53 8.51 -6.98 -12.91
CA LEU A 53 7.40 -6.04 -12.76
C LEU A 53 6.97 -5.91 -11.30
N LYS A 54 6.91 -7.01 -10.55
CA LYS A 54 6.60 -7.00 -9.12
C LYS A 54 7.61 -6.17 -8.35
N LYS A 55 8.89 -6.36 -8.64
CA LYS A 55 9.98 -5.59 -8.05
C LYS A 55 9.84 -4.09 -8.35
N GLN A 56 9.60 -3.73 -9.62
CA GLN A 56 9.39 -2.33 -10.00
C GLN A 56 8.20 -1.68 -9.26
N PHE A 57 7.11 -2.43 -9.08
CA PHE A 57 5.96 -1.96 -8.30
C PHE A 57 6.31 -1.71 -6.83
N LEU A 58 6.99 -2.66 -6.17
CA LEU A 58 7.36 -2.55 -4.76
C LEU A 58 8.43 -1.47 -4.49
N GLU A 59 9.29 -1.20 -5.48
CA GLU A 59 10.32 -0.16 -5.42
C GLU A 59 9.81 1.23 -5.84
N ALA A 60 8.55 1.35 -6.26
CA ALA A 60 7.97 2.65 -6.59
C ALA A 60 7.98 3.57 -5.36
N PRO A 61 8.43 4.84 -5.45
CA PRO A 61 8.65 5.69 -4.27
C PRO A 61 7.46 5.81 -3.33
N ALA A 62 6.24 5.88 -3.88
CA ALA A 62 5.02 5.98 -3.08
C ALA A 62 4.69 4.68 -2.32
N VAL A 63 5.03 3.52 -2.90
CA VAL A 63 4.86 2.20 -2.25
C VAL A 63 5.90 2.05 -1.14
N THR A 64 7.17 2.33 -1.44
CA THR A 64 8.24 2.24 -0.45
C THR A 64 8.03 3.20 0.72
N ALA A 65 7.49 4.40 0.45
CA ALA A 65 7.14 5.36 1.49
C ALA A 65 6.13 4.81 2.50
N VAL A 66 5.18 3.96 2.08
CA VAL A 66 4.23 3.29 2.99
C VAL A 66 4.91 2.15 3.73
N LEU A 67 5.66 1.29 3.02
CA LEU A 67 6.29 0.13 3.62
C LEU A 67 7.32 0.50 4.71
N HIS A 68 8.00 1.64 4.56
CA HIS A 68 8.93 2.16 5.58
C HIS A 68 8.24 2.71 6.84
N GLN A 69 6.92 2.92 6.83
CA GLN A 69 6.17 3.35 8.02
C GLN A 69 5.79 2.19 8.94
N LEU A 70 6.00 0.95 8.49
CA LEU A 70 5.70 -0.23 9.31
C LEU A 70 6.75 -0.36 10.42
N PRO A 71 6.33 -0.76 11.63
CA PRO A 71 7.26 -1.12 12.69
C PRO A 71 8.26 -2.15 12.18
N GLN A 72 9.55 -1.90 12.39
CA GLN A 72 10.59 -2.90 12.14
C GLN A 72 10.55 -3.86 13.33
N GLU A 73 10.28 -5.15 13.06
CA GLU A 73 10.31 -6.21 14.07
C GLU A 73 11.71 -6.45 14.63
#